data_AF-B4L091-F1
#
_entry.id   AF-B4L091-F1
#
_cell.length_a   1.000
_cell.length_b   1.000
_cell.length_c   1.000
_cell.angle_alpha   90.00
_cell.angle_beta   90.00
_cell.angle_gamma   90.00
#
_symmetry.space_group_name_H-M   'P 1'
#
loop_
_entity.id
_entity.type
_entity.pdbx_description
1 polymer ?
#
loop_
_entity_poly.entity_id
_entity_poly.type
_entity_poly.pdbx_seq_one_letter_code
_entity_poly.pdbx_strand_id
1 'polypeptide(L)'
;MDQNIPIKTDIDDSIKKKSNNIVPNYLKRIVFDYLQKHGCTHDNLVAVARARRKNQERAIEYICNAYKDAEVRVNHECDSVSLSHINQWLEVLNNAELSKLCEYEAAAVMNSIVRTEVQPKPAQLGGIDMSEVYGFLENALTGQIQKGLGEASEAFLAREIELLIEEANNDHSDNVVRSMGQKLNDRQEYNYEAEPNKCSLDPLFLDE
;
A
#
# COMPACT_ATOMS: atom_id res chain seq x y z
N MET A 1 -23.71 -2.72 -23.83
CA MET A 1 -23.50 -4.17 -23.96
C MET A 1 -22.56 -4.39 -25.13
N ASP A 2 -21.33 -4.77 -24.80
CA ASP A 2 -20.30 -5.43 -25.61
C ASP A 2 -19.22 -5.80 -24.56
N GLN A 3 -19.23 -7.03 -24.03
CA GLN A 3 -18.64 -8.28 -24.54
C GLN A 3 -17.11 -8.25 -24.68
N ASN A 4 -16.48 -9.01 -23.77
CA ASN A 4 -15.14 -9.60 -23.84
C ASN A 4 -13.94 -8.64 -23.81
N ILE A 5 -13.59 -8.19 -22.60
CA ILE A 5 -12.20 -7.90 -22.28
C ILE A 5 -11.51 -9.26 -22.07
N PRO A 6 -10.51 -9.64 -22.89
CA PRO A 6 -9.84 -10.91 -22.73
C PRO A 6 -9.04 -10.90 -21.42
N ILE A 7 -9.29 -11.91 -20.58
CA ILE A 7 -8.44 -12.25 -19.44
C ILE A 7 -7.06 -12.57 -20.02
N LYS A 8 -6.11 -11.66 -19.89
CA LYS A 8 -4.69 -12.02 -20.01
C LYS A 8 -4.36 -12.85 -18.80
N THR A 9 -4.41 -14.17 -18.97
CA THR A 9 -3.63 -15.07 -18.13
C THR A 9 -2.17 -14.94 -18.58
N ASP A 10 -1.53 -13.85 -18.16
CA ASP A 10 -0.07 -13.81 -18.07
C ASP A 10 0.29 -14.67 -16.85
N ILE A 11 0.12 -15.99 -17.03
CA ILE A 11 0.91 -16.96 -16.29
C ILE A 11 2.34 -16.65 -16.72
N ASP A 12 3.05 -15.91 -15.87
CA ASP A 12 4.49 -15.76 -15.95
C ASP A 12 5.12 -17.15 -15.79
N ASP A 13 5.15 -17.88 -16.91
CA ASP A 13 5.69 -19.22 -17.07
C ASP A 13 7.23 -19.23 -16.94
N SER A 14 7.85 -18.09 -16.59
CA SER A 14 9.29 -17.98 -16.38
C SER A 14 9.76 -18.37 -14.97
N ILE A 15 8.87 -18.44 -13.97
CA ILE A 15 9.24 -18.78 -12.57
C ILE A 15 9.31 -20.30 -12.31
N LYS A 16 8.89 -21.15 -13.27
CA LYS A 16 8.89 -22.62 -13.12
C LYS A 16 10.21 -23.32 -13.48
N LYS A 17 11.36 -22.68 -13.32
CA LYS A 17 12.64 -23.40 -13.15
C LYS A 17 13.01 -23.52 -11.67
N LYS A 18 12.21 -24.32 -10.95
CA LYS A 18 12.67 -24.91 -9.68
C LYS A 18 13.76 -25.93 -9.98
N SER A 19 14.96 -25.76 -9.43
CA SER A 19 15.68 -26.90 -8.87
C SER A 19 16.57 -26.55 -7.67
N ASN A 20 16.30 -27.26 -6.57
CA ASN A 20 17.23 -27.81 -5.57
C ASN A 20 17.55 -27.11 -4.23
N ASN A 21 17.08 -25.91 -3.92
CA ASN A 21 17.35 -25.26 -2.61
C ASN A 21 16.11 -25.02 -1.74
N ILE A 22 15.17 -25.97 -1.69
CA ILE A 22 14.04 -25.87 -0.76
C ILE A 22 14.54 -26.19 0.65
N VAL A 23 14.90 -25.15 1.41
CA VAL A 23 15.12 -25.26 2.85
C VAL A 23 13.78 -25.65 3.50
N PRO A 24 13.70 -26.78 4.20
CA PRO A 24 12.47 -27.21 4.86
C PRO A 24 11.93 -26.17 5.86
N ASN A 25 10.61 -26.05 5.97
CA ASN A 25 9.96 -25.06 6.86
C ASN A 25 10.39 -25.18 8.33
N TYR A 26 10.68 -26.39 8.81
CA TYR A 26 11.17 -26.58 10.18
C TYR A 26 12.56 -25.93 10.40
N LEU A 27 13.43 -25.96 9.39
CA LEU A 27 14.75 -25.30 9.44
C LEU A 27 14.59 -23.78 9.45
N LYS A 28 13.69 -23.24 8.62
CA LYS A 28 13.37 -21.80 8.62
C LYS A 28 12.88 -21.33 9.99
N ARG A 29 11.97 -22.09 10.61
CA ARG A 29 11.41 -21.77 11.94
C ARG A 29 12.47 -21.79 13.04
N ILE A 30 13.37 -22.77 13.05
CA ILE A 30 14.46 -22.86 14.03
C ILE A 30 15.43 -21.68 13.88
N VAL A 31 15.80 -21.33 12.64
CA VAL A 31 16.68 -20.17 12.40
C VAL A 31 15.99 -18.88 12.83
N PHE A 32 14.70 -18.72 12.51
CA PHE A 32 13.90 -17.58 12.95
C PHE A 32 13.84 -17.46 14.48
N ASP A 33 13.51 -18.54 15.20
CA ASP A 33 13.42 -18.56 16.66
C ASP A 33 14.76 -18.19 17.33
N TYR A 34 15.88 -18.54 16.70
CA TYR A 34 17.21 -18.17 17.19
C TYR A 34 17.51 -16.69 16.93
N LEU A 35 17.26 -16.21 15.71
CA LEU A 35 17.48 -14.80 15.36
C LEU A 35 16.59 -13.86 16.17
N GLN A 36 15.36 -14.26 16.50
CA GLN A 36 14.46 -13.49 17.36
C GLN A 36 15.04 -13.29 18.78
N LYS A 37 15.83 -14.25 19.27
CA LYS A 37 16.42 -14.21 20.63
C LYS A 37 17.78 -13.53 20.67
N HIS A 38 18.56 -13.63 19.60
CA HIS A 38 19.96 -13.20 19.58
C HIS A 38 20.24 -12.03 18.65
N GLY A 39 19.28 -11.64 17.81
CA GLY A 39 19.40 -10.60 16.80
C GLY A 39 19.85 -11.12 15.43
N CYS A 40 19.63 -10.30 14.41
CA CYS A 40 19.88 -10.65 13.01
C CYS A 40 21.28 -10.20 12.55
N THR A 41 22.33 -10.89 13.01
CA THR A 41 23.71 -10.65 12.55
C THR A 41 24.27 -11.85 11.80
N HIS A 42 25.25 -11.60 10.93
CA HIS A 42 25.97 -12.66 10.22
C HIS A 42 26.61 -13.67 11.19
N ASP A 43 27.20 -13.17 12.28
CA ASP A 43 27.82 -14.01 13.31
C ASP A 43 26.81 -14.93 14.00
N ASN A 44 25.58 -14.46 14.24
CA ASN A 44 24.51 -15.28 14.80
C ASN A 44 24.02 -16.36 13.81
N LEU A 45 23.93 -16.03 12.52
CA LEU A 45 23.63 -17.01 11.47
C LEU A 45 24.70 -18.11 11.38
N VAL A 46 25.97 -17.72 11.48
CA VAL A 46 27.11 -18.65 11.51
C VAL A 46 27.11 -19.48 12.80
N ALA A 47 26.75 -18.90 13.95
CA ALA A 47 26.65 -19.62 15.21
C ALA A 47 25.56 -20.71 15.19
N VAL A 48 24.38 -20.42 14.61
CA VAL A 48 23.31 -21.42 14.41
C VAL A 48 23.77 -22.56 13.53
N ALA A 49 24.49 -22.25 12.45
CA ALA A 49 24.97 -23.24 11.51
C ALA A 49 26.10 -24.12 12.05
N ARG A 50 27.00 -23.55 12.87
CA ARG A 50 28.09 -24.29 13.52
C ARG A 50 27.59 -25.17 14.67
N ALA A 51 26.50 -24.80 15.31
CA ALA A 51 25.93 -25.55 16.43
C ALA A 51 25.34 -26.92 16.03
N ARG A 52 25.09 -27.19 14.74
CA ARG A 52 24.53 -28.49 14.30
C ARG A 52 25.21 -29.05 13.04
N ARG A 53 25.72 -30.28 13.17
CA ARG A 53 26.58 -30.98 12.18
C ARG A 53 25.94 -31.40 10.85
N LYS A 54 24.70 -31.01 10.49
CA LYS A 54 24.08 -31.43 9.21
C LYS A 54 23.20 -30.35 8.56
N ASN A 55 23.55 -29.97 7.33
CA ASN A 55 22.74 -29.27 6.32
C ASN A 55 22.35 -27.80 6.53
N GLN A 56 23.16 -26.98 7.20
CA GLN A 56 22.84 -25.54 7.40
C GLN A 56 23.59 -24.56 6.48
N GLU A 57 24.63 -24.97 5.75
CA GLU A 57 25.30 -24.09 4.77
C GLU A 57 24.33 -23.61 3.68
N ARG A 58 23.50 -24.51 3.15
CA ARG A 58 22.41 -24.17 2.22
C ARG A 58 21.35 -23.26 2.83
N ALA A 59 21.09 -23.36 4.14
CA ALA A 59 20.12 -22.50 4.82
C ALA A 59 20.69 -21.09 5.02
N ILE A 60 21.97 -20.97 5.38
CA ILE A 60 22.66 -19.67 5.43
C ILE A 60 22.70 -19.05 4.04
N GLU A 61 23.12 -19.81 3.02
CA GLU A 61 23.21 -19.32 1.65
C GLU A 61 21.84 -18.84 1.14
N TYR A 62 20.77 -19.60 1.41
CA TYR A 62 19.41 -19.17 1.12
C TYR A 62 19.03 -17.87 1.83
N ILE A 63 19.35 -17.72 3.13
CA ILE A 63 19.02 -16.51 3.90
C ILE A 63 19.84 -15.31 3.41
N CYS A 64 21.14 -15.47 3.15
CA CYS A 64 22.00 -14.42 2.63
C CYS A 64 21.56 -13.97 1.23
N ASN A 65 21.15 -14.90 0.36
CA ASN A 65 20.62 -14.56 -0.96
C ASN A 65 19.24 -13.89 -0.84
N ALA A 66 18.34 -14.39 0.02
CA ALA A 66 17.04 -13.77 0.26
C ALA A 66 17.17 -12.35 0.84
N TYR A 67 18.17 -12.10 1.69
CA TYR A 67 18.51 -10.77 2.19
C TYR A 67 18.93 -9.84 1.04
N LYS A 68 19.86 -10.28 0.19
CA LYS A 68 20.30 -9.50 -0.98
C LYS A 68 19.15 -9.22 -1.95
N ASP A 69 18.31 -10.21 -2.23
CA ASP A 69 17.15 -10.04 -3.10
C ASP A 69 16.12 -9.08 -2.48
N ALA A 70 15.95 -9.12 -1.15
CA ALA A 70 15.11 -8.16 -0.44
C ALA A 70 15.69 -6.75 -0.48
N GLU A 71 16.99 -6.59 -0.27
CA GLU A 71 17.71 -5.31 -0.36
C GLU A 71 17.62 -4.72 -1.77
N VAL A 72 17.81 -5.54 -2.81
CA VAL A 72 17.63 -5.11 -4.21
C VAL A 72 16.19 -4.69 -4.49
N ARG A 73 15.20 -5.45 -4.00
CA ARG A 73 13.78 -5.07 -4.13
C ARG A 73 13.47 -3.76 -3.43
N VAL A 74 13.90 -3.60 -2.18
CA VAL A 74 13.71 -2.35 -1.41
C VAL A 74 14.37 -1.18 -2.14
N ASN A 75 15.60 -1.34 -2.62
CA ASN A 75 16.28 -0.27 -3.36
C ASN A 75 15.57 0.06 -4.68
N HIS A 76 15.04 -0.94 -5.39
CA HIS A 76 14.25 -0.71 -6.59
C HIS A 76 12.95 0.06 -6.31
N GLU A 77 12.27 -0.25 -5.22
CA GLU A 77 11.08 0.48 -4.77
C GLU A 77 11.44 1.89 -4.25
N CYS A 78 12.60 2.05 -3.60
CA CYS A 78 13.12 3.35 -3.15
C CYS A 78 13.47 4.28 -4.31
N ASP A 79 13.97 3.73 -5.41
CA ASP A 79 14.26 4.46 -6.65
C ASP A 79 13.05 4.48 -7.62
N SER A 80 11.87 4.01 -7.18
CA SER A 80 10.70 3.95 -8.05
C SER A 80 10.13 5.34 -8.35
N VAL A 81 9.58 5.46 -9.55
CA VAL A 81 8.86 6.67 -9.99
C VAL A 81 7.67 6.94 -9.07
N SER A 82 6.97 5.90 -8.64
CA SER A 82 5.81 6.00 -7.73
C SER A 82 6.22 6.57 -6.37
N LEU A 83 7.31 6.12 -5.76
CA LEU A 83 7.79 6.69 -4.49
C LEU A 83 8.25 8.15 -4.66
N SER A 84 8.90 8.47 -5.78
CA SER A 84 9.26 9.84 -6.12
C SER A 84 8.03 10.75 -6.23
N HIS A 85 6.98 10.30 -6.93
CA HIS A 85 5.71 11.03 -7.00
C HIS A 85 5.06 11.21 -5.62
N ILE A 86 5.05 10.16 -4.77
CA ILE A 86 4.54 10.24 -3.39
C ILE A 86 5.32 11.29 -2.59
N ASN A 87 6.65 11.30 -2.67
CA ASN A 87 7.47 12.27 -1.95
C ASN A 87 7.23 13.71 -2.43
N GLN A 88 7.11 13.93 -3.74
CA GLN A 88 6.77 15.24 -4.30
C GLN A 88 5.40 15.74 -3.81
N TRP A 89 4.40 14.85 -3.79
CA TRP A 89 3.10 15.21 -3.23
C TRP A 89 3.17 15.49 -1.74
N LEU A 90 3.87 14.68 -0.95
CA LEU A 90 4.05 14.95 0.47
C LEU A 90 4.71 16.31 0.72
N GLU A 91 5.66 16.71 -0.12
CA GLU A 91 6.29 18.03 -0.05
C GLU A 91 5.30 19.16 -0.37
N VAL A 92 4.52 19.03 -1.46
CA VAL A 92 3.46 19.98 -1.83
C VAL A 92 2.42 20.10 -0.71
N LEU A 93 1.95 18.98 -0.18
CA LEU A 93 0.93 18.94 0.87
C LEU A 93 1.45 19.56 2.18
N ASN A 94 2.72 19.30 2.53
CA ASN A 94 3.36 19.92 3.69
C ASN A 94 3.54 21.43 3.52
N ASN A 95 3.98 21.88 2.34
CA ASN A 95 4.14 23.32 2.05
C ASN A 95 2.82 24.08 2.08
N ALA A 96 1.73 23.42 1.68
CA ALA A 96 0.37 23.96 1.79
C ALA A 96 -0.22 23.88 3.21
N GLU A 97 0.54 23.39 4.20
CA GLU A 97 0.11 23.15 5.58
C GLU A 97 -1.20 22.34 5.68
N LEU A 98 -1.48 21.47 4.71
CA LEU A 98 -2.78 20.80 4.59
C LEU A 98 -3.09 19.88 5.77
N SER A 99 -2.08 19.33 6.44
CA SER A 99 -2.30 18.62 7.70
C SER A 99 -2.95 19.53 8.74
N LYS A 100 -2.53 20.77 8.91
CA LYS A 100 -3.14 21.70 9.88
C LYS A 100 -4.53 22.17 9.44
N LEU A 101 -4.78 22.23 8.13
CA LEU A 101 -6.02 22.78 7.57
C LEU A 101 -7.12 21.72 7.40
N CYS A 102 -6.75 20.46 7.16
CA CYS A 102 -7.63 19.37 6.77
C CYS A 102 -7.40 18.05 7.53
N GLU A 103 -6.58 18.04 8.61
CA GLU A 103 -6.11 16.81 9.30
C GLU A 103 -7.20 15.76 9.54
N TYR A 104 -8.41 16.23 9.84
CA TYR A 104 -9.52 15.39 10.26
C TYR A 104 -10.75 15.53 9.38
N GLU A 105 -10.68 16.22 8.24
CA GLU A 105 -11.87 16.44 7.41
C GLU A 105 -12.40 15.12 6.85
N ALA A 106 -11.54 14.32 6.21
CA ALA A 106 -11.92 13.00 5.70
C ALA A 106 -12.39 12.06 6.83
N ALA A 107 -11.73 12.10 7.99
CA ALA A 107 -12.13 11.34 9.17
C ALA A 107 -13.50 11.79 9.71
N ALA A 108 -13.77 13.09 9.75
CA ALA A 108 -15.01 13.66 10.22
C ALA A 108 -16.18 13.34 9.27
N VAL A 109 -15.93 13.38 7.95
CA VAL A 109 -16.90 12.95 6.93
C VAL A 109 -17.23 11.47 7.10
N MET A 110 -16.22 10.61 7.22
CA MET A 110 -16.43 9.18 7.48
C MET A 110 -17.18 8.93 8.78
N ASN A 111 -16.81 9.62 9.86
CA ASN A 111 -17.51 9.52 11.14
C ASN A 111 -18.98 9.98 11.03
N SER A 112 -19.26 11.03 10.26
CA SER A 112 -20.62 11.49 9.97
C SER A 112 -21.42 10.41 9.25
N ILE A 113 -20.87 9.80 8.21
CA ILE A 113 -21.52 8.70 7.47
C ILE A 113 -21.85 7.53 8.42
N VAL A 114 -20.88 7.09 9.23
CA VAL A 114 -21.06 5.99 10.19
C VAL A 114 -22.18 6.28 11.18
N ARG A 115 -22.27 7.52 11.68
CA ARG A 115 -23.15 7.86 12.80
C ARG A 115 -24.52 8.39 12.39
N THR A 116 -24.64 8.98 11.21
CA THR A 116 -25.83 9.77 10.83
C THR A 116 -26.58 9.17 9.65
N GLU A 117 -25.91 8.44 8.77
CA GLU A 117 -26.56 7.83 7.62
C GLU A 117 -27.19 6.48 7.96
N VAL A 118 -28.36 6.23 7.38
CA VAL A 118 -29.02 4.93 7.48
C VAL A 118 -28.30 3.95 6.56
N GLN A 119 -27.51 3.06 7.16
CA GLN A 119 -26.80 2.04 6.42
C GLN A 119 -27.73 0.90 5.97
N PRO A 120 -27.54 0.34 4.76
CA PRO A 120 -28.24 -0.87 4.35
C PRO A 120 -27.96 -2.02 5.32
N LYS A 121 -28.95 -2.91 5.51
CA LYS A 121 -28.73 -4.09 6.34
C LYS A 121 -27.74 -5.04 5.66
N PRO A 122 -26.86 -5.74 6.38
CA PRO A 122 -25.90 -6.65 5.76
C PRO A 122 -26.52 -7.70 4.84
N ALA A 123 -27.71 -8.20 5.19
CA ALA A 123 -28.45 -9.15 4.37
C ALA A 123 -28.83 -8.61 2.97
N GLN A 124 -28.92 -7.29 2.79
CA GLN A 124 -29.19 -6.64 1.50
C GLN A 124 -27.93 -6.51 0.64
N LEU A 125 -26.75 -6.65 1.24
CA LEU A 125 -25.45 -6.51 0.60
C LEU A 125 -24.63 -7.81 0.66
N GLY A 126 -25.30 -8.98 0.66
CA GLY A 126 -24.61 -10.27 0.66
C GLY A 126 -23.77 -10.54 1.91
N GLY A 127 -24.10 -9.92 3.04
CA GLY A 127 -23.39 -10.05 4.31
C GLY A 127 -22.41 -8.91 4.61
N ILE A 128 -22.24 -7.95 3.70
CA ILE A 128 -21.36 -6.79 3.90
C ILE A 128 -22.00 -5.81 4.89
N ASP A 129 -21.29 -5.49 5.97
CA ASP A 129 -21.70 -4.44 6.92
C ASP A 129 -20.95 -3.14 6.62
N MET A 130 -21.65 -2.19 6.00
CA MET A 130 -21.08 -0.88 5.66
C MET A 130 -20.68 -0.07 6.89
N SER A 131 -21.30 -0.31 8.05
CA SER A 131 -20.92 0.36 9.30
C SER A 131 -19.53 -0.10 9.76
N GLU A 132 -19.22 -1.38 9.57
CA GLU A 132 -17.89 -1.93 9.84
C GLU A 132 -16.85 -1.37 8.86
N VAL A 133 -17.20 -1.33 7.56
CA VAL A 133 -16.32 -0.81 6.50
C VAL A 133 -15.97 0.66 6.74
N TYR A 134 -16.98 1.52 6.90
CA TYR A 134 -16.75 2.94 7.15
C TYR A 134 -16.07 3.20 8.50
N GLY A 135 -16.41 2.42 9.54
CA GLY A 135 -15.73 2.51 10.84
C GLY A 135 -14.26 2.11 10.78
N PHE A 136 -13.90 1.12 9.94
CA PHE A 136 -12.51 0.76 9.70
C PHE A 136 -11.73 1.89 9.02
N LEU A 137 -12.32 2.52 8.01
CA LEU A 137 -11.72 3.66 7.31
C LEU A 137 -11.58 4.88 8.24
N GLU A 138 -12.59 5.20 9.04
CA GLU A 138 -12.52 6.24 10.07
C GLU A 138 -11.34 5.99 11.03
N ASN A 139 -11.24 4.77 11.56
CA ASN A 139 -10.17 4.43 12.49
C ASN A 139 -8.79 4.52 11.83
N ALA A 140 -8.70 4.17 10.54
CA ALA A 140 -7.44 4.27 9.79
C ALA A 140 -7.01 5.73 9.63
N LEU A 141 -7.97 6.61 9.29
CA LEU A 141 -7.73 8.05 9.11
C LEU A 141 -7.41 8.77 10.44
N THR A 142 -7.85 8.23 11.57
CA THR A 142 -7.65 8.83 12.90
C THR A 142 -6.57 8.15 13.74
N GLY A 143 -5.90 7.11 13.21
CA GLY A 143 -4.90 6.33 13.94
C GLY A 143 -5.45 5.53 15.12
N GLN A 144 -6.76 5.23 15.13
CA GLN A 144 -7.40 4.43 16.17
C GLN A 144 -7.20 2.93 15.94
N ILE A 145 -7.42 2.14 17.00
CA ILE A 145 -7.32 0.68 16.95
C ILE A 145 -8.36 0.11 15.98
N GLN A 146 -7.92 -0.75 15.07
CA GLN A 146 -8.80 -1.40 14.11
C GLN A 146 -9.64 -2.50 14.78
N LYS A 147 -10.92 -2.51 14.46
CA LYS A 147 -11.84 -3.59 14.86
C LYS A 147 -11.80 -4.69 13.80
N GLY A 148 -12.07 -5.92 14.22
CA GLY A 148 -12.23 -7.02 13.27
C GLY A 148 -13.44 -6.76 12.36
N LEU A 149 -13.27 -7.05 11.08
CA LEU A 149 -14.32 -7.01 10.07
C LEU A 149 -14.97 -8.39 9.95
N GLY A 150 -16.26 -8.43 9.61
CA GLY A 150 -16.87 -9.66 9.11
C GLY A 150 -16.23 -10.10 7.80
N GLU A 151 -16.20 -11.41 7.53
CA GLU A 151 -15.54 -11.99 6.35
C GLU A 151 -15.99 -11.35 5.02
N ALA A 152 -17.29 -11.08 4.87
CA ALA A 152 -17.83 -10.43 3.69
C ALA A 152 -17.39 -8.96 3.57
N SER A 153 -17.36 -8.22 4.69
CA SER A 153 -16.90 -6.83 4.75
C SER A 153 -15.40 -6.70 4.47
N GLU A 154 -14.60 -7.63 5.00
CA GLU A 154 -13.15 -7.71 4.76
C GLU A 154 -12.85 -7.99 3.28
N ALA A 155 -13.48 -9.02 2.71
CA ALA A 155 -13.29 -9.37 1.31
C ALA A 155 -13.73 -8.23 0.37
N PHE A 156 -14.82 -7.54 0.70
CA PHE A 156 -15.27 -6.36 -0.03
C PHE A 156 -14.21 -5.25 0.04
N LEU A 157 -13.79 -4.84 1.24
CA LEU A 157 -12.85 -3.75 1.40
C LEU A 157 -11.49 -4.04 0.76
N ALA A 158 -10.98 -5.26 0.90
CA ALA A 158 -9.73 -5.67 0.26
C ALA A 158 -9.80 -5.54 -1.26
N ARG A 159 -10.90 -6.01 -1.87
CA ARG A 159 -11.12 -5.90 -3.31
C ARG A 159 -11.18 -4.45 -3.79
N GLU A 160 -11.91 -3.58 -3.07
CA GLU A 160 -12.02 -2.17 -3.46
C GLU A 160 -10.66 -1.45 -3.34
N ILE A 161 -9.86 -1.75 -2.32
CA ILE A 161 -8.50 -1.24 -2.19
C ILE A 161 -7.61 -1.74 -3.34
N GLU A 162 -7.68 -3.03 -3.68
CA GLU A 162 -6.93 -3.60 -4.82
C GLU A 162 -7.29 -2.91 -6.14
N LEU A 163 -8.57 -2.67 -6.40
CA LEU A 163 -9.02 -1.94 -7.59
C LEU A 163 -8.48 -0.52 -7.63
N LEU A 164 -8.49 0.19 -6.50
CA LEU A 164 -7.91 1.53 -6.39
C LEU A 164 -6.40 1.53 -6.63
N ILE A 165 -5.70 0.50 -6.15
CA ILE A 165 -4.26 0.33 -6.41
C ILE A 165 -4.01 0.08 -7.90
N GLU A 166 -4.79 -0.78 -8.55
CA GLU A 166 -4.66 -1.05 -10.00
C GLU A 166 -4.98 0.21 -10.84
N GLU A 167 -5.99 0.98 -10.44
CA GLU A 167 -6.33 2.25 -11.07
C GLU A 167 -5.23 3.29 -10.87
N ALA A 168 -4.59 3.34 -9.70
CA ALA A 168 -3.49 4.27 -9.44
C ALA A 168 -2.17 3.86 -10.10
N ASN A 169 -1.87 2.56 -10.15
CA ASN A 169 -0.59 2.03 -10.63
C ASN A 169 -0.64 1.64 -12.11
N ASN A 170 -0.89 2.63 -12.97
CA ASN A 170 -0.73 2.48 -14.40
C ASN A 170 -0.11 3.73 -15.04
N ASP A 171 0.45 3.55 -16.24
CA ASP A 171 1.16 4.61 -16.96
C ASP A 171 0.29 5.85 -17.21
N HIS A 172 -1.03 5.67 -17.35
CA HIS A 172 -1.94 6.80 -17.53
C HIS A 172 -2.03 7.63 -16.25
N SER A 173 -2.30 6.98 -15.12
CA SER A 173 -2.37 7.62 -13.80
C SER A 173 -1.05 8.28 -13.41
N ASP A 174 0.10 7.66 -13.68
CA ASP A 174 1.42 8.28 -13.46
C ASP A 174 1.63 9.55 -14.30
N ASN A 175 1.18 9.53 -15.57
CA ASN A 175 1.28 10.69 -16.44
C ASN A 175 0.32 11.81 -16.02
N VAL A 176 -0.89 11.46 -15.59
CA VAL A 176 -1.86 12.41 -15.04
C VAL A 176 -1.27 13.07 -13.79
N VAL A 177 -0.81 12.27 -12.83
CA VAL A 177 -0.18 12.75 -11.58
C VAL A 177 1.00 13.67 -11.85
N ARG A 178 1.87 13.33 -12.81
CA ARG A 178 3.00 14.18 -13.21
C ARG A 178 2.54 15.52 -13.80
N SER A 179 1.50 15.50 -14.64
CA SER A 179 0.89 16.70 -15.21
C SER A 179 0.29 17.59 -14.12
N MET A 180 -0.42 17.00 -13.15
CA MET A 180 -0.97 17.74 -12.00
C MET A 180 0.14 18.45 -11.21
N GLY A 181 1.24 17.73 -10.91
CA GLY A 181 2.39 18.30 -10.20
C GLY A 181 3.06 19.44 -10.97
N GLN A 182 3.20 19.32 -12.29
CA GLN A 182 3.73 20.39 -13.14
C GLN A 182 2.80 21.62 -13.13
N LYS A 183 1.49 21.43 -13.31
CA LYS A 183 0.51 22.52 -13.30
C LYS A 183 0.51 23.27 -11.96
N LEU A 184 0.62 22.55 -10.84
CA LEU A 184 0.74 23.17 -9.52
C LEU A 184 2.06 23.94 -9.36
N ASN A 185 3.18 23.37 -9.79
CA ASN A 185 4.48 24.02 -9.69
C ASN A 185 4.59 25.27 -10.57
N ASP A 186 3.97 25.27 -11.75
CA ASP A 186 3.93 26.42 -12.65
C ASP A 186 3.01 27.54 -12.12
N ARG A 187 2.13 27.22 -11.17
CA ARG A 187 1.12 28.14 -10.58
C ARG A 187 1.36 28.40 -9.09
N GLN A 188 2.62 28.46 -8.68
CA GLN A 188 2.98 28.84 -7.30
C GLN A 188 2.43 30.21 -6.88
N GLU A 189 2.26 31.14 -7.83
CA GLU A 189 1.58 32.42 -7.61
C GLU A 189 0.30 32.47 -8.45
N TYR A 190 -0.84 32.19 -7.81
CA TYR A 190 -2.17 32.29 -8.43
C TYR A 190 -3.02 33.35 -7.73
N ASN A 191 -3.69 34.21 -8.51
CA ASN A 191 -4.50 35.30 -7.96
C ASN A 191 -5.88 34.81 -7.51
N TYR A 192 -5.93 34.23 -6.32
CA TYR A 192 -7.17 33.76 -5.71
C TYR A 192 -8.17 34.89 -5.35
N GLU A 193 -7.75 36.16 -5.35
CA GLU A 193 -8.68 37.28 -5.17
C GLU A 193 -9.51 37.54 -6.45
N ALA A 194 -8.93 37.27 -7.62
CA ALA A 194 -9.62 37.42 -8.90
C ALA A 194 -10.57 36.25 -9.20
N GLU A 195 -10.21 35.04 -8.75
CA GLU A 195 -11.01 33.82 -8.95
C GLU A 195 -11.22 33.07 -7.62
N PRO A 196 -12.05 33.60 -6.71
CA PRO A 196 -12.19 33.09 -5.34
C PRO A 196 -12.76 31.67 -5.25
N ASN A 197 -13.48 31.23 -6.28
CA ASN A 197 -14.03 29.87 -6.33
C ASN A 197 -13.06 28.84 -6.91
N LYS A 198 -11.88 29.25 -7.40
CA LYS A 198 -10.96 28.35 -8.10
C LYS A 198 -10.46 27.23 -7.19
N CYS A 199 -10.06 27.55 -5.95
CA CYS A 199 -9.65 26.54 -4.96
C CYS A 199 -10.73 25.49 -4.67
N SER A 200 -12.01 25.88 -4.74
CA SER A 200 -13.11 24.98 -4.40
C SER A 200 -13.55 24.11 -5.58
N LEU A 201 -13.48 24.66 -6.79
CA LEU A 201 -13.94 23.96 -8.00
C LEU A 201 -12.84 23.12 -8.64
N ASP A 202 -11.61 23.62 -8.63
CA ASP A 202 -10.48 22.98 -9.28
C ASP A 202 -9.16 23.33 -8.56
N PRO A 203 -8.95 22.75 -7.36
CA PRO A 203 -7.75 22.99 -6.55
C PRO A 203 -6.46 22.49 -7.23
N LEU A 204 -6.57 21.65 -8.26
CA LEU A 204 -5.45 20.97 -8.92
C LEU A 204 -5.23 21.44 -10.37
N PHE A 205 -5.98 22.45 -10.83
CA PHE A 205 -5.89 23.03 -12.18
C PHE A 205 -6.14 22.00 -13.32
N LEU A 206 -7.06 21.08 -13.11
CA LEU A 206 -7.37 19.96 -14.01
C LEU A 206 -8.31 20.33 -15.16
N ASP A 207 -9.09 21.40 -15.03
CA ASP A 207 -10.18 21.75 -15.96
C ASP A 207 -9.71 22.41 -17.27
N GLU A 208 -8.40 22.40 -17.54
CA GLU A 208 -7.76 22.96 -18.75
C GLU A 208 -7.28 21.89 -19.72
#